data_AF-X0U5Q2-F1
#
_entry.id   AF-X0U5Q2-F1
#
_cell.length_a   1.000
_cell.length_b   1.000
_cell.length_c   1.000
_cell.angle_alpha   90.00
_cell.angle_beta   90.00
_cell.angle_gamma   90.00
#
_symmetry.space_group_name_H-M   'P 1'
#
loop_
_entity.id
_entity.type
_entity.pdbx_description
1 polymer ?
#
loop_
_entity_poly.entity_id
_entity_poly.type
_entity_poly.pdbx_seq_one_letter_code
_entity_poly.pdbx_strand_id
1 'polypeptide(L)'
;ISCYDFSDATITNCTISGNSSVYGGGIYCELFSDPTMTNCILWGNAAPNGHEIALTSTANPSTLTVRYSDVQGGAGEAYVEAGCTLDIDPTCIDQDPLFVIGPLHGYYLSQMAAGQGADSPCVDTGSNTAANLDLDELTTRTDGVPDAGTVDMGYHAPPAIFGDVDGNGVVDGLDLTAVITAWKTIPGNPLWNPAADLDCNGVVDGLDLTEVISNWTTAAAAAPPAGPEATATETKETGTETVIRPGRRGSRRGNVRRGSGSARGK
;
A
#
# COMPACT_ATOMS: atom_id res chain seq x y z
N ILE A 1 -13.67 -10.47 -9.77
CA ILE A 1 -13.55 -11.72 -8.98
C ILE A 1 -14.82 -12.53 -9.17
N SER A 2 -14.72 -13.85 -9.34
CA SER A 2 -15.88 -14.74 -9.49
C SER A 2 -15.81 -15.86 -8.45
N CYS A 3 -16.84 -15.97 -7.62
CA CYS A 3 -17.03 -17.04 -6.64
C CYS A 3 -18.20 -17.91 -7.11
N TYR A 4 -17.91 -19.18 -7.43
CA TYR A 4 -18.86 -20.10 -8.03
C TYR A 4 -18.72 -21.49 -7.39
N ASP A 5 -19.86 -22.08 -7.01
CA ASP A 5 -19.98 -23.47 -6.53
C ASP A 5 -19.18 -23.74 -5.25
N PHE A 6 -19.71 -23.28 -4.11
CA PHE A 6 -19.10 -23.43 -2.78
C PHE A 6 -17.71 -22.78 -2.67
N SER A 7 -17.54 -21.61 -3.28
CA SER A 7 -16.29 -20.85 -3.26
C SER A 7 -16.37 -19.67 -2.30
N ASP A 8 -15.64 -19.76 -1.19
CA ASP A 8 -15.62 -18.76 -0.12
C ASP A 8 -14.29 -18.00 -0.13
N ALA A 9 -14.21 -16.98 -0.98
CA ALA A 9 -13.00 -16.15 -1.08
C ALA A 9 -12.91 -15.17 0.10
N THR A 10 -11.68 -14.92 0.56
CA THR A 10 -11.36 -13.80 1.46
C THR A 10 -10.60 -12.76 0.65
N ILE A 11 -11.16 -11.56 0.54
CA ILE A 11 -10.61 -10.47 -0.28
C ILE A 11 -10.27 -9.32 0.68
N THR A 12 -8.98 -8.98 0.78
CA THR A 12 -8.52 -7.96 1.72
C THR A 12 -7.51 -7.01 1.08
N ASN A 13 -7.61 -5.71 1.39
CA ASN A 13 -6.63 -4.70 0.96
C ASN A 13 -6.41 -4.69 -0.57
N CYS A 14 -7.50 -4.83 -1.32
CA CYS A 14 -7.47 -4.93 -2.78
C CYS A 14 -8.17 -3.71 -3.42
N THR A 15 -7.61 -3.24 -4.53
CA THR A 15 -8.32 -2.32 -5.44
C THR A 15 -8.78 -3.11 -6.66
N ILE A 16 -10.09 -3.20 -6.86
CA ILE A 16 -10.73 -3.86 -8.01
C ILE A 16 -11.38 -2.75 -8.82
N SER A 17 -10.77 -2.37 -9.93
CA SER A 17 -11.23 -1.22 -10.71
C SER A 17 -11.13 -1.45 -12.22
N GLY A 18 -12.02 -0.80 -12.97
CA GLY A 18 -12.01 -0.78 -14.44
C GLY A 18 -12.28 -2.13 -15.10
N ASN A 19 -12.86 -3.10 -14.38
CA ASN A 19 -13.18 -4.42 -14.92
C ASN A 19 -14.56 -4.41 -15.59
N SER A 20 -14.73 -5.27 -16.60
CA SER A 20 -16.01 -5.43 -17.29
C SER A 20 -16.45 -6.89 -17.35
N SER A 21 -17.73 -7.13 -17.05
CA SER A 21 -18.36 -8.46 -17.01
C SER A 21 -19.83 -8.38 -17.44
N VAL A 22 -20.50 -9.54 -17.54
CA VAL A 22 -21.96 -9.62 -17.72
C VAL A 22 -22.70 -9.45 -16.39
N TYR A 23 -22.11 -9.95 -15.31
CA TYR A 23 -22.59 -9.83 -13.93
C TYR A 23 -21.43 -9.39 -13.06
N GLY A 24 -21.64 -8.38 -12.22
CA GLY A 24 -20.69 -7.99 -11.17
C GLY A 24 -19.32 -7.68 -11.75
N GLY A 25 -19.14 -6.49 -12.32
CA GLY A 25 -17.87 -6.09 -12.94
C GLY A 25 -16.70 -6.25 -11.96
N GLY A 26 -16.91 -5.93 -10.68
CA GLY A 26 -15.96 -6.16 -9.60
C GLY A 26 -16.05 -7.56 -9.01
N ILE A 27 -17.21 -7.95 -8.47
CA ILE A 27 -17.45 -9.23 -7.78
C ILE A 27 -18.74 -9.89 -8.28
N TYR A 28 -18.64 -11.15 -8.65
CA TYR A 28 -19.76 -12.03 -8.96
C TYR A 28 -19.79 -13.24 -8.01
N CYS A 29 -20.95 -13.57 -7.46
CA CYS A 29 -21.13 -14.76 -6.62
C CYS A 29 -22.36 -15.58 -7.03
N GLU A 30 -22.21 -16.91 -7.08
CA GLU A 30 -23.27 -17.85 -7.43
C GLU A 30 -23.07 -19.22 -6.75
N LEU A 31 -24.17 -19.97 -6.53
CA LEU A 31 -24.17 -21.35 -6.06
C LEU A 31 -23.52 -21.55 -4.68
N PHE A 32 -24.15 -21.00 -3.64
CA PHE A 32 -23.74 -21.23 -2.23
C PHE A 32 -22.30 -20.77 -1.95
N SER A 33 -21.97 -19.57 -2.42
CA SER A 33 -20.69 -18.93 -2.18
C SER A 33 -20.85 -17.84 -1.13
N ASP A 34 -20.00 -17.88 -0.09
CA ASP A 34 -20.04 -16.95 1.03
C ASP A 34 -18.74 -16.13 1.18
N PRO A 35 -18.29 -15.38 0.13
CA PRO A 35 -17.07 -14.60 0.24
C PRO A 35 -17.17 -13.44 1.23
N THR A 36 -16.02 -13.04 1.74
CA THR A 36 -15.85 -11.88 2.60
C THR A 36 -14.88 -10.88 1.99
N MET A 37 -15.18 -9.60 2.17
CA MET A 37 -14.39 -8.48 1.67
C MET A 37 -14.13 -7.46 2.77
N THR A 38 -12.89 -7.01 2.92
CA THR A 38 -12.50 -6.01 3.93
C THR A 38 -11.38 -5.10 3.43
N ASN A 39 -11.40 -3.80 3.76
CA ASN A 39 -10.39 -2.81 3.32
C ASN A 39 -10.21 -2.77 1.80
N CYS A 40 -11.26 -2.99 1.02
CA CYS A 40 -11.15 -3.02 -0.45
C CYS A 40 -11.78 -1.78 -1.08
N ILE A 41 -11.38 -1.50 -2.31
CA ILE A 41 -12.01 -0.47 -3.16
C ILE A 41 -12.55 -1.15 -4.41
N LEU A 42 -13.85 -0.97 -4.66
CA LEU A 42 -14.58 -1.39 -5.86
C LEU A 42 -15.04 -0.14 -6.60
N TRP A 43 -14.39 0.17 -7.72
CA TRP A 43 -14.63 1.45 -8.40
C TRP A 43 -14.53 1.35 -9.91
N GLY A 44 -15.45 1.99 -10.62
CA GLY A 44 -15.41 2.09 -12.08
C GLY A 44 -15.51 0.74 -12.79
N ASN A 45 -16.06 -0.29 -12.13
CA ASN A 45 -16.34 -1.56 -12.79
C ASN A 45 -17.67 -1.48 -13.53
N ALA A 46 -17.83 -2.31 -14.57
CA ALA A 46 -18.98 -2.22 -15.47
C ALA A 46 -19.57 -3.59 -15.78
N ALA A 47 -20.86 -3.75 -15.48
CA ALA A 47 -21.64 -4.89 -15.94
C ALA A 47 -23.11 -4.49 -16.14
N PRO A 48 -23.82 -5.12 -17.10
CA PRO A 48 -25.26 -4.92 -17.26
C PRO A 48 -26.07 -5.21 -15.98
N ASN A 49 -25.61 -6.14 -15.15
CA ASN A 49 -26.26 -6.51 -13.90
C ASN A 49 -25.27 -6.32 -12.74
N GLY A 50 -25.44 -5.23 -11.99
CA GLY A 50 -24.60 -4.86 -10.86
C GLY A 50 -23.21 -4.41 -11.31
N HIS A 51 -22.98 -3.09 -11.37
CA HIS A 51 -21.71 -2.53 -11.84
C HIS A 51 -20.52 -3.10 -11.06
N GLU A 52 -20.61 -2.99 -9.74
CA GLU A 52 -19.60 -3.48 -8.82
C GLU A 52 -19.86 -4.93 -8.39
N ILE A 53 -21.07 -5.21 -7.89
CA ILE A 53 -21.40 -6.46 -7.22
C ILE A 53 -22.63 -7.11 -7.85
N ALA A 54 -22.56 -8.42 -8.12
CA ALA A 54 -23.71 -9.23 -8.48
C ALA A 54 -23.75 -10.56 -7.71
N LEU A 55 -24.89 -10.88 -7.11
CA LEU A 55 -25.19 -12.15 -6.45
C LEU A 55 -26.38 -12.82 -7.16
N THR A 56 -26.17 -14.01 -7.70
CA THR A 56 -27.19 -14.80 -8.41
C THR A 56 -27.48 -16.11 -7.68
N SER A 57 -28.67 -16.65 -7.86
CA SER A 57 -29.11 -17.90 -7.23
C SER A 57 -29.88 -18.77 -8.22
N THR A 58 -29.15 -19.54 -9.03
CA THR A 58 -29.78 -20.52 -9.94
C THR A 58 -30.35 -21.74 -9.21
N ALA A 59 -29.85 -22.07 -8.01
CA ALA A 59 -30.37 -23.16 -7.17
C ALA A 59 -30.16 -22.93 -5.66
N ASN A 60 -29.04 -22.31 -5.28
CA ASN A 60 -28.66 -22.06 -3.89
C ASN A 60 -28.23 -20.58 -3.73
N PRO A 61 -28.76 -19.88 -2.72
CA PRO A 61 -28.40 -18.48 -2.49
C PRO A 61 -26.96 -18.33 -1.98
N SER A 62 -26.34 -17.22 -2.37
CA SER A 62 -24.98 -16.82 -1.96
C SER A 62 -25.04 -15.60 -1.05
N THR A 63 -24.05 -15.46 -0.16
CA THR A 63 -23.91 -14.29 0.72
C THR A 63 -22.59 -13.57 0.45
N LEU A 64 -22.61 -12.26 0.24
CA LEU A 64 -21.38 -11.47 0.26
C LEU A 64 -21.37 -10.58 1.50
N THR A 65 -20.32 -10.72 2.31
CA THR A 65 -20.10 -9.88 3.49
C THR A 65 -19.04 -8.82 3.19
N VAL A 66 -19.37 -7.54 3.35
CA VAL A 66 -18.46 -6.42 3.05
C VAL A 66 -18.31 -5.51 4.26
N ARG A 67 -17.08 -5.24 4.68
CA ARG A 67 -16.72 -4.39 5.83
C ARG A 67 -15.62 -3.41 5.45
N TYR A 68 -15.58 -2.23 6.06
CA TYR A 68 -14.49 -1.25 5.90
C TYR A 68 -14.00 -1.13 4.44
N SER A 69 -14.90 -1.02 3.48
CA SER A 69 -14.57 -1.01 2.05
C SER A 69 -15.29 0.13 1.36
N ASP A 70 -14.71 0.63 0.28
CA ASP A 70 -15.32 1.63 -0.58
C ASP A 70 -15.92 0.94 -1.81
N VAL A 71 -17.22 1.09 -2.01
CA VAL A 71 -17.95 0.40 -3.08
C VAL A 71 -18.81 1.41 -3.83
N GLN A 72 -18.47 1.66 -5.09
CA GLN A 72 -19.22 2.58 -5.94
C GLN A 72 -20.70 2.20 -6.01
N GLY A 73 -21.58 3.14 -5.67
CA GLY A 73 -23.04 2.95 -5.62
C GLY A 73 -23.54 2.12 -4.44
N GLY A 74 -22.64 1.59 -3.61
CA GLY A 74 -22.94 0.75 -2.44
C GLY A 74 -23.88 -0.41 -2.75
N ALA A 75 -24.76 -0.74 -1.79
CA ALA A 75 -25.80 -1.75 -2.01
C ALA A 75 -26.93 -1.29 -2.96
N GLY A 76 -27.03 0.02 -3.25
CA GLY A 76 -28.09 0.57 -4.09
C GLY A 76 -27.92 0.21 -5.57
N GLU A 77 -26.68 0.01 -6.03
CA GLU A 77 -26.35 -0.35 -7.41
C GLU A 77 -25.95 -1.83 -7.58
N ALA A 78 -25.92 -2.61 -6.49
CA ALA A 78 -25.66 -4.04 -6.55
C ALA A 78 -26.84 -4.80 -7.16
N TYR A 79 -26.55 -5.85 -7.92
CA TYR A 79 -27.56 -6.80 -8.38
C TYR A 79 -27.64 -7.97 -7.40
N VAL A 80 -28.77 -8.12 -6.71
CA VAL A 80 -28.96 -9.20 -5.73
C VAL A 80 -30.24 -9.96 -6.06
N GLU A 81 -30.10 -11.21 -6.53
CA GLU A 81 -31.24 -12.07 -6.81
C GLU A 81 -31.98 -12.50 -5.54
N ALA A 82 -33.26 -12.83 -5.71
CA ALA A 82 -34.12 -13.25 -4.61
C ALA A 82 -33.56 -14.50 -3.91
N GLY A 83 -33.21 -14.35 -2.64
CA GLY A 83 -32.63 -15.41 -1.80
C GLY A 83 -31.17 -15.14 -1.45
N CYS A 84 -30.41 -14.44 -2.30
CA CYS A 84 -29.06 -13.99 -1.98
C CYS A 84 -29.06 -12.90 -0.91
N THR A 85 -27.93 -12.75 -0.23
CA THR A 85 -27.73 -11.72 0.81
C THR A 85 -26.49 -10.89 0.50
N LEU A 86 -26.66 -9.58 0.34
CA LEU A 86 -25.56 -8.62 0.39
C LEU A 86 -25.57 -7.97 1.77
N ASP A 87 -24.58 -8.31 2.58
CA ASP A 87 -24.36 -7.75 3.91
C ASP A 87 -23.25 -6.71 3.82
N ILE A 88 -23.62 -5.46 3.50
CA ILE A 88 -22.73 -4.30 3.54
C ILE A 88 -22.91 -3.57 4.87
N ASP A 89 -21.82 -3.39 5.60
CA ASP A 89 -21.84 -2.76 6.92
C ASP A 89 -21.75 -1.22 6.83
N PRO A 90 -22.24 -0.48 7.83
CA PRO A 90 -22.09 0.98 7.88
C PRO A 90 -20.64 1.50 7.91
N THR A 91 -19.65 0.63 8.14
CA THR A 91 -18.21 0.94 7.96
C THR A 91 -17.80 1.10 6.51
N CYS A 92 -18.63 0.65 5.56
CA CYS A 92 -18.37 0.84 4.15
C CYS A 92 -18.79 2.24 3.68
N ILE A 93 -18.06 2.76 2.69
CA ILE A 93 -18.31 4.05 2.07
C ILE A 93 -18.64 3.89 0.59
N ASP A 94 -19.18 4.95 0.00
CA ASP A 94 -19.44 5.10 -1.43
C ASP A 94 -19.06 6.53 -1.79
N GLN A 95 -17.76 6.76 -1.97
CA GLN A 95 -17.21 8.08 -2.31
C GLN A 95 -16.06 7.90 -3.30
N ASP A 96 -15.85 8.88 -4.19
CA ASP A 96 -14.75 8.82 -5.14
C ASP A 96 -13.41 8.61 -4.38
N PRO A 97 -12.68 7.50 -4.61
CA PRO A 97 -11.43 7.20 -3.93
C PRO A 97 -10.32 8.18 -4.29
N LEU A 98 -10.54 9.11 -5.22
CA LEU A 98 -9.59 10.13 -5.65
C LEU A 98 -8.26 9.47 -6.06
N PHE A 99 -8.34 8.47 -6.93
CA PHE A 99 -7.15 7.81 -7.45
C PHE A 99 -6.25 8.81 -8.19
N VAL A 100 -4.95 8.68 -7.95
CA VAL A 100 -3.91 9.44 -8.62
C VAL A 100 -2.85 8.50 -9.17
N ILE A 101 -2.20 8.93 -10.25
CA ILE A 101 -1.08 8.21 -10.83
C ILE A 101 0.10 8.35 -9.88
N GLY A 102 0.64 7.21 -9.45
CA GLY A 102 1.85 7.12 -8.66
C GLY A 102 2.90 6.25 -9.33
N PRO A 103 4.04 6.00 -8.65
CA PRO A 103 5.25 5.46 -9.28
C PRO A 103 5.08 4.13 -10.03
N LEU A 104 4.10 3.31 -9.64
CA LEU A 104 3.91 1.97 -10.20
C LEU A 104 2.61 1.81 -11.02
N HIS A 105 1.62 2.69 -10.84
CA HIS A 105 0.28 2.58 -11.45
C HIS A 105 -0.67 3.73 -11.04
N GLY A 106 -1.86 3.76 -11.63
CA GLY A 106 -2.94 4.74 -11.41
C GLY A 106 -3.83 4.57 -10.16
N TYR A 107 -3.42 3.81 -9.15
CA TYR A 107 -4.27 3.43 -8.01
C TYR A 107 -3.77 3.89 -6.64
N TYR A 108 -2.96 4.95 -6.62
CA TYR A 108 -2.56 5.59 -5.37
C TYR A 108 -3.70 6.49 -4.88
N LEU A 109 -3.82 6.67 -3.57
CA LEU A 109 -4.81 7.55 -2.98
C LEU A 109 -4.27 8.97 -2.94
N SER A 110 -5.06 9.95 -3.41
CA SER A 110 -4.72 11.36 -3.28
C SER A 110 -4.52 11.72 -1.80
N GLN A 111 -3.39 12.33 -1.46
CA GLN A 111 -3.12 12.85 -0.12
C GLN A 111 -2.49 14.25 -0.21
N MET A 112 -3.03 15.21 0.53
CA MET A 112 -2.47 16.56 0.62
C MET A 112 -1.03 16.55 1.15
N ALA A 113 -0.74 15.60 2.05
CA ALA A 113 0.59 15.41 2.60
C ALA A 113 1.63 14.95 1.56
N ALA A 114 1.19 14.29 0.47
CA ALA A 114 2.01 13.93 -0.68
C ALA A 114 1.91 14.96 -1.82
N GLY A 115 1.29 16.12 -1.56
CA GLY A 115 1.23 17.25 -2.49
C GLY A 115 0.01 17.28 -3.42
N GLN A 116 -0.96 16.36 -3.27
CA GLN A 116 -2.19 16.39 -4.07
C GLN A 116 -3.22 17.39 -3.53
N GLY A 117 -4.29 17.63 -4.29
CA GLY A 117 -5.26 18.71 -4.03
C GLY A 117 -6.27 18.44 -2.90
N ALA A 118 -6.45 17.18 -2.50
CA ALA A 118 -7.38 16.76 -1.44
C ALA A 118 -6.95 15.39 -0.89
N ASP A 119 -7.43 15.06 0.32
CA ASP A 119 -7.29 13.71 0.86
C ASP A 119 -8.42 12.82 0.35
N SER A 120 -8.06 11.63 -0.10
CA SER A 120 -9.00 10.57 -0.45
C SER A 120 -9.86 10.18 0.75
N PRO A 121 -11.16 9.88 0.56
CA PRO A 121 -12.01 9.36 1.63
C PRO A 121 -11.58 7.97 2.13
N CYS A 122 -10.72 7.27 1.38
CA CYS A 122 -10.18 5.96 1.71
C CYS A 122 -8.97 6.01 2.66
N VAL A 123 -8.48 7.21 3.00
CA VAL A 123 -7.33 7.41 3.90
C VAL A 123 -7.77 7.28 5.35
N ASP A 124 -7.05 6.51 6.17
CA ASP A 124 -7.29 6.28 7.60
C ASP A 124 -8.70 5.73 7.94
N THR A 125 -9.36 5.03 7.01
CA THR A 125 -10.75 4.54 7.19
C THR A 125 -10.90 3.02 7.25
N GLY A 126 -9.80 2.28 7.22
CA GLY A 126 -9.80 0.81 7.26
C GLY A 126 -10.06 0.20 8.64
N SER A 127 -10.02 -1.13 8.68
CA SER A 127 -10.51 -1.96 9.80
C SER A 127 -9.64 -2.02 11.04
N ASN A 128 -8.35 -1.69 10.93
CA ASN A 128 -7.37 -1.79 12.02
C ASN A 128 -6.16 -0.90 11.69
N THR A 129 -5.12 -0.93 12.52
CA THR A 129 -3.87 -0.21 12.22
C THR A 129 -3.06 -0.91 11.14
N ALA A 130 -2.35 -0.15 10.28
CA ALA A 130 -1.48 -0.68 9.22
C ALA A 130 -0.49 -1.75 9.76
N ALA A 131 0.13 -1.48 10.91
CA ALA A 131 1.07 -2.41 11.56
C ALA A 131 0.44 -3.73 12.04
N ASN A 132 -0.87 -3.74 12.35
CA ASN A 132 -1.55 -4.98 12.76
C ASN A 132 -1.94 -5.85 11.56
N LEU A 133 -1.88 -5.28 10.35
CA LEU A 133 -2.21 -5.95 9.10
C LEU A 133 -0.96 -6.19 8.25
N ASP A 134 0.24 -5.93 8.79
CA ASP A 134 1.54 -6.03 8.12
C ASP A 134 1.62 -5.13 6.85
N LEU A 135 1.06 -3.93 6.92
CA LEU A 135 1.01 -2.95 5.83
C LEU A 135 1.83 -1.68 6.10
N ASP A 136 2.46 -1.57 7.27
CA ASP A 136 3.23 -0.40 7.72
C ASP A 136 4.60 -0.21 7.05
N GLU A 137 4.97 -1.12 6.14
CA GLU A 137 6.10 -0.98 5.23
C GLU A 137 5.69 -0.66 3.78
N LEU A 138 4.38 -0.67 3.49
CA LEU A 138 3.80 -0.39 2.18
C LEU A 138 3.10 0.97 2.18
N THR A 139 2.71 1.47 1.01
CA THR A 139 2.16 2.81 0.86
C THR A 139 0.98 2.86 -0.11
N THR A 140 0.04 3.76 0.14
CA THR A 140 -0.98 4.20 -0.81
C THR A 140 -0.63 5.55 -1.44
N ARG A 141 0.49 6.16 -1.06
CA ARG A 141 0.90 7.52 -1.40
C ARG A 141 1.90 7.58 -2.55
N THR A 142 1.81 8.64 -3.33
CA THR A 142 2.70 8.87 -4.47
C THR A 142 4.14 9.23 -4.07
N ASP A 143 4.36 9.68 -2.82
CA ASP A 143 5.67 10.06 -2.29
C ASP A 143 6.42 8.92 -1.57
N GLY A 144 5.85 7.70 -1.58
CA GLY A 144 6.50 6.52 -1.04
C GLY A 144 6.48 6.41 0.50
N VAL A 145 5.85 7.35 1.22
CA VAL A 145 5.79 7.29 2.69
C VAL A 145 4.92 6.11 3.12
N PRO A 146 5.41 5.20 3.98
CA PRO A 146 4.62 4.05 4.41
C PRO A 146 3.34 4.45 5.15
N ASP A 147 2.32 3.61 5.03
CA ASP A 147 1.06 3.76 5.74
C ASP A 147 1.28 3.58 7.25
N ALA A 148 0.57 4.37 8.06
CA ALA A 148 0.75 4.41 9.50
C ALA A 148 -0.54 4.85 10.20
N GLY A 149 -0.75 4.35 11.42
CA GLY A 149 -2.01 4.63 12.11
C GLY A 149 -3.10 3.69 11.62
N THR A 150 -4.32 4.20 11.39
CA THR A 150 -5.41 3.39 10.85
C THR A 150 -5.11 3.10 9.39
N VAL A 151 -5.24 1.84 8.97
CA VAL A 151 -4.90 1.46 7.60
C VAL A 151 -5.78 2.20 6.59
N ASP A 152 -5.22 2.56 5.45
CA ASP A 152 -5.98 3.00 4.29
C ASP A 152 -6.81 1.84 3.69
N MET A 153 -7.91 2.14 2.99
CA MET A 153 -8.58 1.14 2.17
C MET A 153 -7.86 0.94 0.84
N GLY A 154 -7.91 -0.28 0.29
CA GLY A 154 -7.42 -0.59 -1.04
C GLY A 154 -5.98 -1.10 -1.08
N TYR A 155 -5.43 -1.13 -2.29
CA TYR A 155 -4.11 -1.67 -2.57
C TYR A 155 -2.98 -0.81 -1.98
N HIS A 156 -2.05 -1.46 -1.29
CA HIS A 156 -0.80 -0.86 -0.82
C HIS A 156 0.37 -1.30 -1.70
N ALA A 157 1.03 -0.35 -2.32
CA ALA A 157 2.21 -0.55 -3.14
C ALA A 157 3.49 -0.61 -2.29
N PRO A 158 4.54 -1.32 -2.75
CA PRO A 158 5.87 -1.08 -2.20
C PRO A 158 6.31 0.37 -2.48
N PRO A 159 7.04 1.04 -1.58
CA PRO A 159 7.60 2.35 -1.84
C PRO A 159 8.46 2.36 -3.10
N ALA A 160 8.21 3.32 -3.99
CA ALA A 160 8.93 3.50 -5.24
C ALA A 160 9.06 5.00 -5.55
N ILE A 161 9.98 5.34 -6.45
CA ILE A 161 10.24 6.72 -6.86
C ILE A 161 9.58 6.97 -8.20
N PHE A 162 8.79 8.04 -8.31
CA PHE A 162 8.10 8.38 -9.56
C PHE A 162 9.13 8.74 -10.63
N GLY A 163 9.12 8.01 -11.76
CA GLY A 163 10.08 8.18 -12.85
C GLY A 163 11.35 7.32 -12.74
N ASP A 164 11.53 6.53 -11.69
CA ASP A 164 12.57 5.49 -11.57
C ASP A 164 12.12 4.22 -12.31
N VAL A 165 12.27 4.26 -13.63
CA VAL A 165 11.80 3.24 -14.58
C VAL A 165 12.68 1.99 -14.55
N ASP A 166 13.97 2.13 -14.26
CA ASP A 166 14.89 0.99 -14.18
C ASP A 166 14.95 0.35 -12.76
N GLY A 167 14.37 1.03 -11.76
CA GLY A 167 14.22 0.56 -10.39
C GLY A 167 15.52 0.61 -9.58
N ASN A 168 16.45 1.49 -9.94
CA ASN A 168 17.75 1.61 -9.28
C ASN A 168 17.74 2.56 -8.06
N GLY A 169 16.61 3.22 -7.80
CA GLY A 169 16.42 4.14 -6.68
C GLY A 169 16.81 5.59 -6.97
N VAL A 170 17.12 5.97 -8.21
CA VAL A 170 17.36 7.35 -8.63
C VAL A 170 16.80 7.59 -10.04
N VAL A 171 16.22 8.76 -10.28
CA VAL A 171 15.74 9.14 -11.61
C VAL A 171 16.87 9.78 -12.41
N ASP A 172 17.46 9.06 -13.37
CA ASP A 172 18.62 9.47 -14.15
C ASP A 172 18.58 9.05 -15.65
N GLY A 173 19.75 9.03 -16.28
CA GLY A 173 19.88 8.70 -17.70
C GLY A 173 19.51 7.25 -18.06
N LEU A 174 19.51 6.34 -17.09
CA LEU A 174 19.10 4.95 -17.30
C LEU A 174 17.58 4.85 -17.43
N ASP A 175 16.81 5.61 -16.66
CA ASP A 175 15.35 5.69 -16.79
C ASP A 175 14.93 6.28 -18.12
N LEU A 176 15.60 7.36 -18.51
CA LEU A 176 15.43 7.95 -19.83
C LEU A 176 15.69 6.93 -20.94
N THR A 177 16.74 6.12 -20.78
CA THR A 177 17.07 5.08 -21.75
C THR A 177 15.98 4.01 -21.81
N ALA A 178 15.40 3.63 -20.67
CA ALA A 178 14.29 2.68 -20.61
C ALA A 178 13.05 3.21 -21.34
N VAL A 179 12.67 4.48 -21.12
CA VAL A 179 11.55 5.13 -21.86
C VAL A 179 11.83 5.18 -23.36
N ILE A 180 13.03 5.62 -23.76
CA ILE A 180 13.40 5.69 -25.19
C ILE A 180 13.41 4.31 -25.84
N THR A 181 13.80 3.26 -25.11
CA THR A 181 13.83 1.88 -25.64
C THR A 181 12.43 1.35 -25.92
N ALA A 182 11.44 1.74 -25.09
CA ALA A 182 10.05 1.36 -25.23
C ALA A 182 9.22 2.36 -26.08
N TRP A 183 9.85 3.34 -26.73
CA TRP A 183 9.14 4.44 -27.40
C TRP A 183 8.11 3.98 -28.43
N LYS A 184 6.89 4.53 -28.35
CA LYS A 184 5.71 4.22 -29.17
C LYS A 184 5.27 2.75 -29.13
N THR A 185 5.68 2.02 -28.09
CA THR A 185 5.20 0.67 -27.87
C THR A 185 3.89 0.70 -27.10
N ILE A 186 3.12 -0.39 -27.19
CA ILE A 186 1.85 -0.62 -26.51
C ILE A 186 1.88 -2.06 -25.93
N PRO A 187 0.98 -2.41 -24.99
CA PRO A 187 0.90 -3.77 -24.47
C PRO A 187 0.86 -4.84 -25.57
N GLY A 188 1.69 -5.87 -25.43
CA GLY A 188 1.86 -6.95 -26.41
C GLY A 188 2.98 -6.73 -27.43
N ASN A 189 3.58 -5.54 -27.49
CA ASN A 189 4.81 -5.31 -28.26
C ASN A 189 6.02 -5.95 -27.53
N PRO A 190 6.97 -6.60 -28.22
CA PRO A 190 8.17 -7.18 -27.59
C PRO A 190 9.06 -6.18 -26.84
N LEU A 191 8.99 -4.89 -27.19
CA LEU A 191 9.74 -3.81 -26.54
C LEU A 191 8.88 -3.03 -25.53
N TRP A 192 7.65 -3.48 -25.26
CA TRP A 192 6.81 -2.88 -24.23
C TRP A 192 7.48 -3.01 -22.87
N ASN A 193 7.71 -1.87 -22.22
CA ASN A 193 8.07 -1.80 -20.82
C ASN A 193 6.92 -1.12 -20.07
N PRO A 194 6.15 -1.83 -19.24
CA PRO A 194 5.05 -1.22 -18.49
C PRO A 194 5.52 -0.15 -17.51
N ALA A 195 6.75 -0.23 -16.99
CA ALA A 195 7.31 0.80 -16.11
C ALA A 195 7.63 2.12 -16.86
N ALA A 196 7.68 2.08 -18.20
CA ALA A 196 7.92 3.25 -19.03
C ALA A 196 6.63 3.97 -19.46
N ASP A 197 5.45 3.43 -19.16
CA ASP A 197 4.12 4.05 -19.36
C ASP A 197 3.70 4.74 -18.05
N LEU A 198 4.43 5.80 -17.71
CA LEU A 198 4.34 6.54 -16.44
C LEU A 198 3.02 7.29 -16.28
N ASP A 199 2.43 7.77 -17.38
CA ASP A 199 1.10 8.42 -17.33
C ASP A 199 -0.06 7.42 -17.46
N CYS A 200 0.26 6.12 -17.61
CA CYS A 200 -0.68 5.00 -17.71
C CYS A 200 -1.71 5.16 -18.85
N ASN A 201 -1.35 5.83 -19.94
CA ASN A 201 -2.24 6.02 -21.09
C ASN A 201 -2.23 4.82 -22.07
N GLY A 202 -1.35 3.84 -21.85
CA GLY A 202 -1.24 2.61 -22.63
C GLY A 202 -0.30 2.72 -23.84
N VAL A 203 0.45 3.82 -23.97
CA VAL A 203 1.48 4.01 -24.99
C VAL A 203 2.65 4.80 -24.43
N VAL A 204 3.87 4.28 -24.59
CA VAL A 204 5.08 5.02 -24.18
C VAL A 204 5.35 6.15 -25.16
N ASP A 205 5.24 7.41 -24.74
CA ASP A 205 5.45 8.59 -25.58
C ASP A 205 6.05 9.81 -24.86
N GLY A 206 5.80 11.01 -25.40
CA GLY A 206 6.36 12.26 -24.88
C GLY A 206 5.81 12.65 -23.50
N LEU A 207 4.64 12.13 -23.12
CA LEU A 207 4.06 12.35 -21.80
C LEU A 207 4.88 11.59 -20.75
N ASP A 208 5.20 10.32 -20.97
CA ASP A 208 6.04 9.54 -20.05
C ASP A 208 7.45 10.10 -19.92
N LEU A 209 8.01 10.55 -21.05
CA LEU A 209 9.30 11.22 -21.04
C LEU A 209 9.27 12.50 -20.19
N THR A 210 8.17 13.24 -20.22
CA THR A 210 8.01 14.45 -19.41
C THR A 210 8.02 14.11 -17.92
N GLU A 211 7.48 12.97 -17.52
CA GLU A 211 7.48 12.51 -16.15
C GLU A 211 8.90 12.17 -15.64
N VAL A 212 9.70 11.45 -16.42
CA VAL A 212 11.12 11.19 -16.07
C VAL A 212 11.89 12.51 -15.95
N ILE A 213 11.71 13.42 -16.90
CA ILE A 213 12.42 14.71 -16.90
C ILE A 213 12.01 15.58 -15.70
N SER A 214 10.73 15.58 -15.34
CA SER A 214 10.20 16.39 -14.23
C SER A 214 10.69 15.90 -12.87
N ASN A 215 10.97 14.62 -12.75
CA ASN A 215 11.47 13.99 -11.53
C ASN A 215 12.98 13.76 -11.54
N TRP A 216 13.72 14.34 -12.49
CA TRP A 216 15.15 14.11 -12.65
C TRP A 216 15.94 14.44 -11.39
N THR A 217 16.56 13.44 -10.78
CA THR A 217 17.42 13.60 -9.62
C THR A 217 18.86 13.27 -9.98
N THR A 218 19.76 14.26 -9.93
CA THR A 218 21.19 13.94 -9.89
C THR A 218 21.51 13.45 -8.49
N ALA A 219 22.08 12.25 -8.36
CA ALA A 219 22.45 11.63 -7.08
C ALA A 219 23.16 12.62 -6.12
N ALA A 220 22.39 13.27 -5.23
CA ALA A 220 22.79 13.98 -4.01
C ALA A 220 21.60 14.67 -3.32
N ALA A 221 20.69 13.92 -2.71
CA ALA A 221 19.73 14.49 -1.74
C ALA A 221 19.47 13.62 -0.50
N ALA A 222 20.34 12.65 -0.21
CA ALA A 222 20.34 11.96 1.08
C ALA A 222 21.53 12.42 1.94
N ALA A 223 21.51 13.69 2.35
CA ALA A 223 22.21 14.07 3.57
C ALA A 223 21.24 13.80 4.74
N PRO A 224 21.58 12.97 5.73
CA PRO A 224 20.72 12.81 6.90
C PRO A 224 20.54 14.16 7.60
N PRO A 225 19.37 14.43 8.22
CA PRO A 225 19.14 15.69 8.90
C PRO A 225 20.25 15.93 9.91
N ALA A 226 20.88 17.10 9.83
CA ALA A 226 21.88 17.51 10.80
C ALA A 226 21.25 17.41 12.20
N GLY A 227 21.76 16.48 13.00
CA GLY A 227 21.42 16.41 14.42
C GLY A 227 21.70 17.76 15.08
N PRO A 228 20.97 18.12 16.15
CA PRO A 228 21.08 19.43 16.77
C PRO A 228 22.54 19.69 17.15
N GLU A 229 23.08 20.84 16.71
CA GLU A 229 24.40 21.32 17.10
C GLU A 229 24.55 21.24 18.62
N ALA A 230 25.43 20.35 19.07
CA ALA A 230 25.87 20.35 20.45
C ALA A 230 26.61 21.67 20.70
N THR A 231 25.91 22.61 21.34
CA THR A 231 26.51 23.83 21.90
C THR A 231 27.51 23.42 22.98
N ALA A 232 28.78 23.34 22.60
CA ALA A 232 29.87 23.19 23.54
C ALA A 232 29.93 24.43 24.43
N THR A 233 29.42 24.32 25.65
CA THR A 233 29.64 25.31 26.70
C THR A 233 31.02 25.06 27.31
N GLU A 234 31.96 25.97 27.00
CA GLU A 234 33.23 26.07 27.72
C GLU A 234 32.95 26.32 29.20
N THR A 235 33.21 25.30 30.04
CA THR A 235 33.28 25.48 31.49
C THR A 235 34.71 25.81 31.87
N LYS A 236 34.91 27.06 32.26
CA LYS A 236 36.15 27.59 32.82
C LYS A 236 36.36 26.94 34.20
N GLU A 237 37.33 26.04 34.31
CA GLU A 237 37.74 25.48 35.60
C GLU A 237 38.32 26.59 36.49
N THR A 238 37.65 26.86 37.61
CA THR A 238 38.24 27.54 38.77
C THR A 238 38.36 26.53 39.90
N GLY A 239 39.60 26.21 40.26
CA GLY A 239 39.91 25.22 41.28
C GLY A 239 39.49 25.62 42.69
N THR A 240 39.23 24.62 43.52
CA THR A 240 39.56 24.63 44.95
C THR A 240 39.89 23.21 45.39
N GLU A 241 41.06 23.04 45.99
CA GLU A 241 41.51 21.81 46.65
C GLU A 241 40.64 21.54 47.89
N THR A 242 40.33 20.26 48.16
CA THR A 242 40.17 19.79 49.55
C THR A 242 40.69 18.35 49.66
N VAL A 243 41.63 18.17 50.58
CA VAL A 243 42.40 16.96 50.89
C VAL A 243 41.64 16.08 51.88
N ILE A 244 41.43 14.77 51.60
CA ILE A 244 41.32 13.71 52.63
C ILE A 244 41.96 12.37 52.13
N ARG A 245 42.67 11.71 53.06
CA ARG A 245 43.67 10.62 52.99
C ARG A 245 43.13 9.18 52.72
N PRO A 246 44.00 8.16 52.51
CA PRO A 246 43.67 6.90 51.83
C PRO A 246 43.30 5.72 52.75
N GLY A 247 42.55 4.75 52.21
CA GLY A 247 42.13 3.54 52.94
C GLY A 247 41.91 2.28 52.09
N ARG A 248 42.98 1.46 52.02
CA ARG A 248 43.07 -0.01 51.97
C ARG A 248 42.34 -0.90 50.93
N ARG A 249 43.21 -1.73 50.31
CA ARG A 249 43.07 -2.98 49.54
C ARG A 249 42.12 -4.07 50.09
N GLY A 250 41.54 -4.83 49.16
CA GLY A 250 41.35 -6.29 49.20
C GLY A 250 40.69 -6.76 47.88
N SER A 251 41.33 -7.44 46.91
CA SER A 251 41.94 -8.79 46.84
C SER A 251 40.96 -9.98 46.90
N ARG A 252 40.67 -10.58 45.73
CA ARG A 252 40.64 -12.03 45.35
C ARG A 252 39.56 -12.27 44.27
N ARG A 253 39.90 -12.69 43.03
CA ARG A 253 40.30 -14.02 42.51
C ARG A 253 39.25 -15.14 42.67
N GLY A 254 38.93 -15.81 41.54
CA GLY A 254 38.31 -17.14 41.45
C GLY A 254 37.10 -17.13 40.50
N ASN A 255 37.23 -17.28 39.18
CA ASN A 255 37.52 -18.49 38.38
C ASN A 255 36.45 -19.62 38.48
N VAL A 256 35.76 -19.82 37.33
CA VAL A 256 35.63 -21.11 36.60
C VAL A 256 34.40 -22.03 36.79
N ARG A 257 33.84 -22.35 35.60
CA ARG A 257 33.26 -23.59 35.05
C ARG A 257 31.74 -23.84 35.04
N ARG A 258 31.25 -23.81 33.78
CA ARG A 258 30.47 -24.83 33.05
C ARG A 258 29.99 -26.05 33.85
N GLY A 259 28.70 -26.32 33.73
CA GLY A 259 28.07 -27.62 33.93
C GLY A 259 26.90 -27.80 32.96
N SER A 260 27.06 -28.76 32.04
CA SER A 260 26.05 -29.33 31.14
C SER A 260 24.98 -30.12 31.90
N GLY A 261 23.74 -30.12 31.41
CA GLY A 261 22.68 -31.01 31.91
C GLY A 261 21.49 -31.09 30.97
N SER A 262 21.42 -32.18 30.21
CA SER A 262 20.28 -32.67 29.43
C SER A 262 19.16 -33.19 30.36
N ALA A 263 17.89 -32.98 30.01
CA ALA A 263 16.83 -33.97 30.23
C ALA A 263 15.54 -33.62 29.45
N ARG A 264 15.05 -34.62 28.72
CA ARG A 264 13.72 -34.73 28.10
C ARG A 264 12.61 -34.82 29.17
N GLY A 265 11.43 -34.34 28.83
CA GLY A 265 10.12 -34.76 29.36
C GLY A 265 9.06 -34.38 28.33
N LYS A 266 8.58 -35.37 27.57
CA LYS A 266 7.22 -35.95 27.64
C LYS A 266 6.17 -35.05 27.02
#